data_AF-A0A920TXX5-F1
#
_entry.id   AF-A0A920TXX5-F1
#
_cell.length_a   1.000
_cell.length_b   1.000
_cell.length_c   1.000
_cell.angle_alpha   90.00
_cell.angle_beta   90.00
_cell.angle_gamma   90.00
#
_symmetry.space_group_name_H-M   'P 1'
#
loop_
_entity.id
_entity.type
_entity.pdbx_description
1 polymer ?
#
loop_
_entity_poly.entity_id
_entity_poly.type
_entity_poly.pdbx_seq_one_letter_code
_entity_poly.pdbx_strand_id
1 'polypeptide(L)'
;METRRYSTRFFVASIADDQKAIHDGHEAVDSLWVKIEQGLEEYNQGNFPIIMPTIKNLELVSGYESTLSLLNDKKMIQPKDIPPIEPKFFIEDGKLVGLLPGDIGYEDH
;
A
#
# COMPACT_ATOMS: atom_id res chain seq x y z
N MET A 1 -6.37 17.46 -10.26
CA MET A 1 -6.09 16.72 -9.02
C MET A 1 -7.42 16.33 -8.40
N GLU A 2 -7.55 15.08 -7.98
CA GLU A 2 -8.71 14.59 -7.23
C GLU A 2 -8.75 15.29 -5.86
N THR A 3 -9.89 15.85 -5.47
CA THR A 3 -10.04 16.64 -4.21
C THR A 3 -10.53 15.80 -3.04
N ARG A 4 -11.04 14.59 -3.31
CA ARG A 4 -11.55 13.70 -2.27
C ARG A 4 -10.42 13.21 -1.38
N ARG A 5 -10.64 13.30 -0.08
CA ARG A 5 -9.75 12.78 0.96
C ARG A 5 -10.48 11.63 1.65
N TYR A 6 -9.78 10.53 1.87
CA TYR A 6 -10.32 9.33 2.47
C TYR A 6 -9.53 9.01 3.73
N SER A 7 -10.24 8.70 4.82
CA SER A 7 -9.65 8.10 6.02
C SER A 7 -9.83 6.59 5.91
N THR A 8 -8.90 5.93 5.21
CA THR A 8 -9.01 4.51 4.89
C THR A 8 -8.33 3.65 5.96
N ARG A 9 -9.02 2.60 6.42
CA ARG A 9 -8.44 1.55 7.26
C ARG A 9 -8.00 0.39 6.39
N PHE A 10 -6.76 -0.05 6.55
CA PHE A 10 -6.22 -1.22 5.87
C PHE A 10 -6.25 -2.44 6.80
N PHE A 11 -6.57 -3.60 6.25
CA PHE A 11 -6.68 -4.86 6.96
C PHE A 11 -5.87 -5.93 6.22
N VAL A 12 -5.39 -6.91 6.98
CA VAL A 12 -4.69 -8.09 6.44
C VAL A 12 -5.35 -9.35 6.98
N ALA A 13 -5.49 -10.36 6.12
CA ALA A 13 -6.06 -11.65 6.47
C ALA A 13 -5.36 -12.77 5.70
N SER A 14 -5.34 -13.97 6.29
CA SER A 14 -5.03 -15.20 5.57
C SER A 14 -6.25 -15.66 4.78
N ILE A 15 -6.02 -16.17 3.57
CA ILE A 15 -7.02 -16.87 2.77
C ILE A 15 -6.81 -18.38 2.89
N ALA A 16 -7.89 -19.17 2.83
CA ALA A 16 -7.78 -20.62 2.75
C ALA A 16 -7.32 -21.05 1.35
N ASP A 17 -6.55 -22.14 1.25
CA ASP A 17 -5.92 -22.58 -0.01
C ASP A 17 -6.92 -22.91 -1.13
N ASP A 18 -8.18 -23.20 -0.80
CA ASP A 18 -9.24 -23.55 -1.74
C ASP A 18 -10.15 -22.37 -2.13
N GLN A 19 -9.95 -21.19 -1.53
CA GLN A 19 -10.75 -20.02 -1.83
C GLN A 19 -10.30 -19.36 -3.14
N LYS A 20 -11.27 -19.12 -4.03
CA LYS A 20 -11.05 -18.50 -5.33
C LYS A 20 -11.44 -17.03 -5.32
N ALA A 21 -10.55 -16.16 -5.80
CA ALA A 21 -10.89 -14.78 -6.11
C ALA A 21 -11.70 -14.75 -7.42
N ILE A 22 -12.94 -14.28 -7.35
CA ILE A 22 -13.84 -14.19 -8.50
C ILE A 22 -14.39 -12.76 -8.57
N HIS A 23 -14.39 -12.21 -9.77
CA HIS A 23 -14.91 -10.89 -10.06
C HIS A 23 -16.44 -10.84 -10.03
N ASP A 24 -16.97 -9.70 -9.60
CA ASP A 24 -18.40 -9.38 -9.71
C ASP A 24 -18.81 -9.02 -11.15
N GLY A 25 -17.83 -8.80 -12.03
CA GLY A 25 -18.02 -8.44 -13.43
C GLY A 25 -18.40 -6.98 -13.67
N HIS A 26 -18.34 -6.12 -12.63
CA HIS A 26 -18.77 -4.72 -12.73
C HIS A 26 -17.68 -3.76 -12.26
N GLU A 27 -17.27 -3.86 -10.99
CA GLU A 27 -16.28 -2.93 -10.40
C GLU A 27 -14.85 -3.47 -10.55
N ALA A 28 -14.65 -4.75 -10.28
CA ALA A 28 -13.37 -5.42 -10.46
C ALA A 28 -13.42 -6.28 -11.72
N VAL A 29 -12.58 -5.97 -12.71
CA VAL A 29 -12.57 -6.64 -14.01
C VAL A 29 -11.35 -7.55 -14.24
N ASP A 30 -10.30 -7.42 -13.42
CA ASP A 30 -9.09 -8.24 -13.49
C ASP A 30 -8.41 -8.40 -12.12
N SER A 31 -7.78 -9.56 -11.88
CA SER A 31 -7.10 -9.94 -10.64
C SER A 31 -5.83 -10.71 -10.94
N LEU A 32 -4.83 -10.48 -10.11
CA LEU A 32 -3.57 -11.21 -10.13
C LEU A 32 -3.17 -11.60 -8.71
N TRP A 33 -2.76 -12.86 -8.53
CA TRP A 33 -1.96 -13.26 -7.38
C TRP A 33 -0.48 -13.05 -7.71
N VAL A 34 0.18 -12.18 -6.96
CA VAL A 34 1.58 -11.82 -7.16
C VAL A 34 2.32 -11.78 -5.83
N LYS A 35 3.60 -12.13 -5.83
CA LYS A 35 4.46 -11.94 -4.67
C LYS A 35 4.66 -10.45 -4.40
N ILE A 36 4.72 -10.06 -3.13
CA ILE A 36 4.86 -8.65 -2.72
C ILE A 36 6.12 -8.04 -3.37
N GLU A 37 7.24 -8.75 -3.29
CA GLU A 37 8.53 -8.29 -3.81
C GLU A 37 8.50 -8.10 -5.32
N GLN A 38 7.87 -9.03 -6.04
CA GLN A 38 7.68 -8.92 -7.49
C GLN A 38 6.78 -7.73 -7.84
N GLY A 39 5.69 -7.52 -7.09
CA GLY A 39 4.81 -6.37 -7.32
C GLY A 39 5.53 -5.02 -7.13
N LEU A 40 6.37 -4.92 -6.10
CA LEU A 40 7.19 -3.73 -5.84
C LEU A 40 8.27 -3.54 -6.92
N GLU A 41 8.90 -4.61 -7.38
CA GLU A 41 9.88 -4.57 -8.47
C GLU A 41 9.26 -4.07 -9.78
N GLU A 42 8.14 -4.66 -10.21
CA GLU A 42 7.42 -4.26 -11.43
C GLU A 42 6.90 -2.81 -11.33
N TYR A 43 6.47 -2.39 -10.13
CA TYR A 43 6.13 -0.99 -9.88
C TYR A 43 7.33 -0.07 -10.10
N ASN A 44 8.50 -0.40 -9.54
CA ASN A 44 9.72 0.40 -9.70
C ASN A 44 10.19 0.47 -11.16
N GLN A 45 9.85 -0.53 -11.98
CA GLN A 45 10.12 -0.54 -13.42
C GLN A 45 9.05 0.21 -14.24
N GLY A 46 7.93 0.63 -13.61
CA GLY A 46 6.82 1.31 -14.28
C GLY A 46 5.84 0.36 -14.99
N ASN A 47 5.97 -0.96 -14.79
CA ASN A 47 5.15 -1.99 -15.44
C ASN A 47 3.89 -2.34 -14.64
N PHE A 48 3.84 -2.00 -13.36
CA PHE A 48 2.69 -2.28 -12.50
C PHE A 48 2.08 -0.99 -11.94
N PRO A 49 1.02 -0.44 -12.58
CA PRO A 49 0.44 0.83 -12.18
C PRO A 49 -0.42 0.67 -10.92
N ILE A 50 0.23 0.80 -9.75
CA ILE A 50 -0.42 0.80 -8.44
C ILE A 50 -0.25 2.15 -7.75
N ILE A 51 -1.22 2.53 -6.90
CA ILE A 51 -1.24 3.84 -6.24
C ILE A 51 -0.44 3.83 -4.92
N MET A 52 0.02 5.00 -4.49
CA MET A 52 0.87 5.17 -3.30
C MET A 52 0.34 4.46 -2.03
N PRO A 53 -0.96 4.53 -1.67
CA PRO A 53 -1.45 3.78 -0.51
C PRO A 53 -1.21 2.27 -0.62
N THR A 54 -1.37 1.68 -1.81
CA THR A 54 -1.08 0.25 -2.04
C THR A 54 0.40 -0.02 -1.89
N ILE A 55 1.26 0.81 -2.49
CA ILE A 55 2.72 0.66 -2.43
C ILE A 55 3.21 0.69 -0.98
N LYS A 56 2.77 1.67 -0.19
CA LYS A 56 3.19 1.80 1.22
C LYS A 56 2.69 0.67 2.11
N ASN A 57 1.51 0.12 1.84
CA ASN A 57 1.08 -1.10 2.53
C ASN A 57 1.89 -2.32 2.10
N LEU A 58 2.25 -2.48 0.82
CA LEU A 58 3.11 -3.58 0.36
C LEU A 58 4.51 -3.50 0.99
N GLU A 59 5.13 -2.31 1.03
CA GLU A 59 6.40 -2.10 1.73
C GLU A 59 6.32 -2.49 3.22
N LEU A 60 5.23 -2.13 3.91
CA LEU A 60 5.01 -2.44 5.33
C LEU A 60 4.89 -3.95 5.62
N VAL A 61 4.46 -4.74 4.65
CA VAL A 61 4.27 -6.20 4.78
C VAL A 61 5.31 -7.01 3.99
N SER A 62 6.29 -6.36 3.37
CA SER A 62 7.36 -7.00 2.61
C SER A 62 8.36 -7.68 3.55
N GLY A 63 8.96 -8.79 3.13
CA GLY A 63 10.03 -9.45 3.86
C GLY A 63 9.60 -10.35 5.03
N TYR A 64 8.30 -10.60 5.21
CA TYR A 64 7.84 -11.66 6.12
C TYR A 64 7.96 -13.03 5.45
N GLU A 65 8.54 -13.98 6.16
CA GLU A 65 8.72 -15.37 5.68
C GLU A 65 7.41 -16.16 5.51
N SER A 66 6.31 -15.71 6.14
CA SER A 66 5.02 -16.39 6.07
C SER A 66 3.85 -15.47 6.42
N THR A 67 2.65 -15.82 5.96
CA THR A 67 1.41 -15.17 6.37
C THR A 67 1.21 -15.22 7.89
N LEU A 68 1.60 -16.33 8.55
CA LEU A 68 1.45 -16.48 9.99
C LEU A 68 2.35 -15.52 10.79
N SER A 69 3.61 -15.36 10.38
CA SER A 69 4.53 -14.43 11.03
C SER A 69 4.07 -12.98 10.85
N LEU A 70 3.59 -12.62 9.67
CA LEU A 70 2.96 -11.32 9.39
C LEU A 70 1.76 -11.06 10.32
N LEU A 71 0.81 -11.99 10.38
CA LEU A 71 -0.39 -11.83 11.20
C LEU A 71 -0.08 -11.75 12.69
N ASN A 72 0.90 -12.53 13.17
CA ASN A 72 1.31 -12.47 14.57
C ASN A 72 1.97 -11.13 14.92
N ASP A 73 2.85 -10.61 14.05
CA ASP A 73 3.47 -9.31 14.25
C ASP A 73 2.42 -8.18 14.27
N LYS A 74 1.51 -8.14 13.29
CA LYS A 74 0.49 -7.07 13.22
C LYS A 74 -0.52 -7.11 14.36
N LYS A 75 -0.72 -8.26 15.02
CA LYS A 75 -1.54 -8.36 16.26
C LYS A 75 -0.87 -7.70 17.47
N MET A 76 0.45 -7.60 17.48
CA MET A 76 1.21 -7.02 18.61
C MET A 76 1.34 -5.50 18.52
N ILE A 77 1.09 -4.92 17.35
CA ILE A 77 1.15 -3.47 17.10
C ILE A 77 -0.21 -2.84 17.40
N GLN A 78 -0.24 -1.72 18.12
CA GLN A 78 -1.49 -0.97 18.28
C GLN A 78 -1.78 -0.15 17.02
N PRO A 79 -3.03 -0.06 16.55
CA PRO A 79 -3.35 0.70 15.34
C PRO A 79 -2.92 2.18 15.38
N LYS A 80 -2.80 2.78 16.56
CA LYS A 80 -2.34 4.17 16.76
C LYS A 80 -0.83 4.34 16.50
N ASP A 81 -0.07 3.25 16.54
CA ASP A 81 1.38 3.25 16.35
C ASP A 81 1.75 3.07 14.87
N ILE A 82 0.76 2.85 13.99
CA ILE A 82 0.95 2.78 12.55
C ILE A 82 0.81 4.20 11.97
N PRO A 83 1.88 4.78 11.39
CA PRO A 83 1.80 6.10 10.79
C PRO A 83 0.76 6.15 9.66
N PRO A 84 -0.01 7.24 9.54
CA PRO A 84 -0.95 7.39 8.44
C PRO A 84 -0.20 7.56 7.11
N ILE A 85 -0.75 6.99 6.05
CA ILE A 85 -0.30 7.26 4.67
C ILE A 85 -1.01 8.53 4.20
N GLU A 86 -0.49 9.68 4.60
CA GLU A 86 -1.05 11.00 4.27
C GLU A 86 -0.06 11.81 3.42
N PRO A 87 0.01 11.59 2.10
CA PRO A 87 0.99 12.28 1.29
C PRO A 87 0.61 13.73 1.01
N LYS A 88 1.62 14.61 1.08
CA LYS A 88 1.60 15.97 0.54
C LYS A 88 2.33 15.98 -0.80
N PHE A 89 1.64 16.47 -1.83
CA PHE A 89 2.19 16.55 -3.19
C PHE A 89 2.38 18.00 -3.61
N PHE A 90 3.57 18.34 -4.10
CA PHE A 90 3.90 19.67 -4.59
C PHE A 90 4.89 19.58 -5.76
N ILE A 91 5.10 20.70 -6.46
CA ILE A 91 6.05 20.77 -7.57
C ILE A 91 7.34 21.42 -7.06
N GLU A 92 8.45 20.72 -7.22
CA GLU A 92 9.80 21.21 -6.94
C GLU A 92 10.67 20.98 -8.19
N ASP A 93 11.35 22.01 -8.68
CA ASP A 93 12.16 21.97 -9.91
C ASP A 93 11.44 21.36 -11.13
N GLY A 94 10.13 21.60 -11.24
CA GLY A 94 9.29 21.09 -12.33
C GLY A 94 8.93 19.60 -12.21
N LYS A 95 9.24 18.94 -11.08
CA LYS A 95 8.90 17.55 -10.79
C LYS A 95 7.85 17.47 -9.69
N LEU A 96 6.94 16.51 -9.79
CA LEU A 96 6.00 16.20 -8.72
C LEU A 96 6.73 15.46 -7.60
N VAL A 97 6.82 16.07 -6.44
CA VAL A 97 7.37 15.50 -5.20
C VAL A 97 6.22 15.11 -4.29
N GLY A 98 6.33 13.96 -3.64
CA GLY A 98 5.39 13.49 -2.62
C GLY A 98 6.15 13.21 -1.32
N LEU A 99 5.74 13.85 -0.23
CA LEU A 99 6.27 13.60 1.11
C LEU A 99 5.23 12.90 1.97
N LEU A 100 5.67 12.00 2.84
CA LEU A 100 4.87 11.33 3.86
C LEU A 100 5.13 11.91 5.25
N PRO A 101 4.22 11.69 6.22
CA PRO A 101 4.44 12.08 7.61
C PRO A 101 5.75 11.51 8.14
N GLY A 102 6.65 12.39 8.59
CA GLY A 102 7.98 12.04 9.08
C GLY A 102 9.13 12.27 8.09
N ASP A 103 8.84 12.50 6.80
CA ASP A 103 9.87 12.91 5.84
C ASP A 103 10.37 14.33 6.14
N ILE A 104 11.66 14.58 5.85
CA ILE A 104 12.24 15.93 5.97
C ILE A 104 11.48 16.88 5.04
N GLY A 105 11.02 18.02 5.58
CA GLY A 105 10.24 19.02 4.85
C GLY A 105 8.74 18.76 4.80
N TYR A 106 8.23 17.64 5.36
CA TYR A 106 6.79 17.34 5.33
C TYR A 106 5.94 18.42 6.00
N GLU A 107 6.40 18.99 7.12
CA GLU A 107 5.66 20.03 7.86
C GLU A 107 5.70 21.42 7.18
N ASP A 108 6.62 21.62 6.24
CA ASP A 108 6.81 22.90 5.54
C ASP A 108 5.90 23.05 4.30
N HIS A 109 5.21 21.97 3.90
CA HIS A 109 4.28 21.90 2.76
C HIS A 109 2.84 21.62 3.21
#